data_AF-A0A916CL65-F1
#
_entry.id   AF-A0A916CL65-F1
#
_cell.length_a   1.000
_cell.length_b   1.000
_cell.length_c   1.000
_cell.angle_alpha   90.00
_cell.angle_beta   90.00
_cell.angle_gamma   90.00
#
_symmetry.space_group_name_H-M   'P 1'
#
loop_
_entity.id
_entity.type
_entity.pdbx_description
1 polymer ?
#
loop_
_entity_poly.entity_id
_entity_poly.type
_entity_poly.pdbx_seq_one_letter_code
_entity_poly.pdbx_strand_id
1 'polypeptide(L)'
;MSERFKILGVVIAALVIGVILFPPAVSAWFLNAANAQIARATTADSPERAVALANANTYITQARQFANEPRLSLAQARVLLARGEAAWVGKALANVVLDDDPIVQFIRADAAWQLRETEVAFAHWRAAGALVYFVNQAYRALDKHEWRDAENFARIAVGIAPDQADAHYALGDALSRQNVADPAALRELKRTESLTRDPDIKSRALSRQGEILAEQGELRDALDVFQRARGIASLDARPRTGYALTKLQLDPGARDESVALLEQVVGDSPWYTAAYIALSQIAEENRDALGAETWLKTGLAQNPNDPRLLLPLGELYARQNRVTDAKEMLAFALKHETHTDSRQAITRALEKLQ
;
A
#
# COMPACT_ATOMS: atom_id res chain seq x y z
N MET A 1 37.70 -10.25 -42.57
CA MET A 1 36.99 -11.44 -42.07
C MET A 1 37.80 -12.18 -40.98
N SER A 2 39.14 -12.24 -41.07
CA SER A 2 39.99 -13.03 -40.16
C SER A 2 40.09 -12.55 -38.70
N GLU A 3 39.99 -11.25 -38.41
CA GLU A 3 40.10 -10.77 -37.01
C GLU A 3 38.86 -11.06 -36.17
N ARG A 4 37.65 -10.96 -36.73
CA ARG A 4 36.41 -11.30 -36.03
C ARG A 4 36.37 -12.77 -35.62
N PHE A 5 36.94 -13.67 -36.42
CA PHE A 5 37.07 -15.09 -36.08
C PHE A 5 38.11 -15.35 -34.98
N LYS A 6 39.21 -14.58 -34.92
CA LYS A 6 40.20 -14.69 -33.84
C LYS A 6 39.64 -14.19 -32.50
N ILE A 7 38.92 -13.06 -32.51
CA ILE A 7 38.24 -12.53 -31.32
C ILE A 7 37.16 -13.51 -30.85
N LEU A 8 36.36 -14.06 -31.79
CA LEU A 8 35.35 -15.06 -31.47
C LEU A 8 35.97 -16.34 -30.88
N GLY A 9 37.10 -16.81 -31.42
CA GLY A 9 37.83 -17.97 -30.92
C GLY A 9 38.41 -17.75 -29.52
N VAL A 10 38.94 -16.56 -29.22
CA VAL A 10 39.44 -16.19 -27.88
C VAL A 10 38.28 -16.06 -26.88
N VAL A 11 37.14 -15.49 -27.28
CA VAL A 11 35.95 -15.40 -26.43
C VAL A 11 35.37 -16.79 -26.15
N ILE A 12 35.30 -17.66 -27.15
CA ILE A 12 34.86 -19.06 -26.98
C ILE A 12 35.85 -19.81 -26.08
N ALA A 13 37.15 -19.67 -26.28
CA ALA A 13 38.16 -20.31 -25.43
C ALA A 13 38.10 -19.79 -23.98
N ALA A 14 37.92 -18.48 -23.77
CA ALA A 14 37.76 -17.89 -22.44
C ALA A 14 36.47 -18.34 -21.75
N LEU A 15 35.37 -18.50 -22.50
CA LEU A 15 34.12 -19.07 -22.00
C LEU A 15 34.28 -20.55 -21.64
N VAL A 16 34.95 -21.34 -22.47
CA VAL A 16 35.23 -22.77 -22.21
C VAL A 16 36.16 -22.93 -20.99
N ILE A 17 37.19 -22.08 -20.86
CA ILE A 17 38.09 -22.07 -19.70
C ILE A 17 37.34 -21.64 -18.44
N GLY A 18 36.48 -20.62 -18.51
CA GLY A 18 35.64 -20.18 -17.38
C GLY A 18 34.66 -21.27 -16.92
N VAL A 19 34.08 -22.02 -17.86
CA VAL A 19 33.20 -23.17 -17.59
C VAL A 19 33.91 -24.32 -16.88
N ILE A 20 35.16 -24.60 -17.27
CA ILE A 20 35.94 -25.71 -16.69
C ILE A 20 36.57 -25.30 -15.35
N LEU A 21 37.06 -24.07 -15.23
CA LEU A 21 37.79 -23.61 -14.05
C LEU A 21 36.88 -23.10 -12.92
N PHE A 22 35.69 -22.58 -13.25
CA PHE A 22 34.77 -22.01 -12.26
C PHE A 22 33.30 -22.45 -12.45
N PRO A 23 32.99 -23.77 -12.36
CA PRO A 23 31.62 -24.25 -12.47
C PRO A 23 30.59 -23.55 -11.56
N PRO A 24 30.90 -23.20 -10.28
CA PRO A 24 29.98 -22.44 -9.44
C PRO A 24 29.64 -21.04 -9.97
N ALA A 25 30.60 -20.34 -10.60
CA ALA A 25 30.36 -19.01 -11.16
C ALA A 25 29.43 -19.08 -12.38
N VAL A 26 29.58 -20.12 -13.20
CA VAL A 26 28.68 -20.37 -14.34
C VAL A 26 27.28 -20.75 -13.87
N SER A 27 27.17 -21.60 -12.84
CA SER A 27 25.89 -21.93 -12.20
C SER A 27 25.19 -20.66 -11.67
N ALA A 28 25.93 -19.79 -10.97
CA ALA A 28 25.40 -18.53 -10.44
C ALA A 28 24.91 -17.58 -11.54
N TRP A 29 25.60 -17.53 -12.70
CA TRP A 29 25.15 -16.74 -13.85
C TRP A 29 23.79 -17.22 -14.36
N PHE A 30 23.63 -18.53 -14.56
CA PHE A 30 22.36 -19.13 -14.97
C PHE A 30 21.26 -18.91 -13.92
N LEU A 31 21.58 -19.05 -12.63
CA LEU A 31 20.64 -18.76 -11.54
C LEU A 31 20.17 -17.29 -11.57
N ASN A 32 21.07 -16.34 -11.82
CA ASN A 32 20.69 -14.93 -11.97
C ASN A 32 19.77 -14.70 -13.17
N ALA A 33 20.05 -15.35 -14.31
CA ALA A 33 19.17 -15.34 -15.47
C ALA A 33 17.78 -15.94 -15.15
N ALA A 34 17.74 -17.05 -14.40
CA ALA A 34 16.49 -17.64 -13.93
C ALA A 34 15.70 -16.69 -13.02
N ASN A 35 16.35 -16.07 -12.04
CA ASN A 35 15.73 -15.11 -11.14
C ASN A 35 15.17 -13.89 -11.87
N ALA A 36 15.86 -13.41 -12.92
CA ALA A 36 15.34 -12.34 -13.77
C ALA A 36 14.06 -12.76 -14.51
N GLN A 37 13.99 -14.00 -15.00
CA GLN A 37 12.77 -14.52 -15.62
C GLN A 37 11.63 -14.71 -14.60
N ILE A 38 11.92 -15.19 -13.39
CA ILE A 38 10.94 -15.30 -12.30
C ILE A 38 10.37 -13.91 -11.96
N ALA A 39 11.21 -12.88 -11.89
CA ALA A 39 10.77 -11.51 -11.64
C ALA A 39 9.88 -10.97 -12.78
N ARG A 40 10.27 -11.21 -14.05
CA ARG A 40 9.43 -10.84 -15.21
C ARG A 40 8.05 -11.49 -15.15
N ALA A 41 7.99 -12.75 -14.72
CA ALA A 41 6.73 -13.48 -14.58
C ALA A 41 5.77 -12.86 -13.56
N THR A 42 6.24 -12.04 -12.61
CA THR A 42 5.37 -11.36 -11.62
C THR A 42 4.63 -10.15 -12.18
N THR A 43 5.10 -9.57 -13.30
CA THR A 43 4.53 -8.36 -13.90
C THR A 43 3.98 -8.59 -15.31
N ALA A 44 4.11 -9.80 -15.83
CA ALA A 44 3.74 -10.15 -17.20
C ALA A 44 2.32 -10.74 -17.30
N ASP A 45 1.67 -10.49 -18.43
CA ASP A 45 0.38 -11.11 -18.77
C ASP A 45 0.52 -12.64 -18.95
N SER A 46 -0.59 -13.37 -18.87
CA SER A 46 -0.61 -14.84 -18.80
C SER A 46 0.25 -15.57 -19.86
N PRO A 47 0.25 -15.20 -21.16
CA PRO A 47 1.09 -15.88 -22.16
C PRO A 47 2.59 -15.62 -21.94
N GLU A 48 2.96 -14.39 -21.63
CA GLU A 48 4.36 -13.99 -21.40
C GLU A 48 4.89 -14.55 -20.07
N ARG A 49 4.03 -14.60 -19.05
CA ARG A 49 4.31 -15.23 -17.77
C ARG A 49 4.68 -16.70 -17.94
N ALA A 50 3.93 -17.46 -18.72
CA ALA A 50 4.21 -18.88 -18.97
C ALA A 50 5.58 -19.06 -19.65
N VAL A 51 5.89 -18.23 -20.66
CA VAL A 51 7.18 -18.24 -21.36
C VAL A 51 8.33 -17.89 -20.42
N ALA A 52 8.19 -16.85 -19.60
CA ALA A 52 9.20 -16.46 -18.62
C ALA A 52 9.47 -17.60 -17.62
N LEU A 53 8.44 -18.25 -17.09
CA LEU A 53 8.59 -19.38 -16.17
C LEU A 53 9.19 -20.62 -16.84
N ALA A 54 8.94 -20.84 -18.14
CA ALA A 54 9.60 -21.90 -18.90
C ALA A 54 11.10 -21.62 -19.03
N ASN A 55 11.46 -20.38 -19.42
CA ASN A 55 12.85 -19.95 -19.52
C ASN A 55 13.60 -20.03 -18.18
N ALA A 56 12.94 -19.63 -17.08
CA ALA A 56 13.49 -19.77 -15.73
C ALA A 56 13.88 -21.23 -15.43
N ASN A 57 12.99 -22.17 -15.77
CA ASN A 57 13.21 -23.60 -15.54
C ASN A 57 14.36 -24.16 -16.39
N THR A 58 14.50 -23.69 -17.64
CA THR A 58 15.63 -24.03 -18.51
C THR A 58 16.95 -23.56 -17.90
N TYR A 59 17.02 -22.31 -17.44
CA TYR A 59 18.21 -21.77 -16.80
C TYR A 59 18.57 -22.50 -15.50
N ILE A 60 17.59 -22.85 -14.66
CA ILE A 60 17.82 -23.66 -13.45
C ILE A 60 18.39 -25.04 -13.83
N THR A 61 17.86 -25.66 -14.89
CA THR A 61 18.34 -26.96 -15.37
C THR A 61 19.79 -26.87 -15.88
N GLN A 62 20.12 -25.80 -16.61
CA GLN A 62 21.49 -25.52 -17.05
C GLN A 62 22.42 -25.28 -15.86
N ALA A 63 22.01 -24.48 -14.87
CA ALA A 63 22.81 -24.22 -13.67
C ALA A 63 23.18 -25.52 -12.93
N ARG A 64 22.23 -26.45 -12.79
CA ARG A 64 22.46 -27.76 -12.14
C ARG A 64 23.52 -28.62 -12.82
N GLN A 65 23.80 -28.40 -14.10
CA GLN A 65 24.88 -29.13 -14.81
C GLN A 65 26.27 -28.71 -14.31
N PHE A 66 26.40 -27.51 -13.73
CA PHE A 66 27.69 -26.97 -13.29
C PHE A 66 27.87 -27.06 -11.76
N ALA A 67 26.82 -26.83 -10.98
CA ALA A 67 26.86 -26.97 -9.52
C ALA A 67 25.46 -27.32 -8.97
N ASN A 68 25.43 -28.16 -7.92
CA ASN A 68 24.19 -28.49 -7.22
C ASN A 68 24.12 -27.72 -5.89
N GLU A 69 23.53 -26.52 -5.92
CA GLU A 69 23.47 -25.61 -4.78
C GLU A 69 22.04 -25.46 -4.22
N PRO A 70 21.86 -25.26 -2.90
CA PRO A 70 20.54 -25.08 -2.30
C PRO A 70 19.70 -23.95 -2.94
N ARG A 71 20.36 -22.88 -3.41
CA ARG A 71 19.70 -21.74 -4.06
C ARG A 71 18.98 -22.12 -5.36
N LEU A 72 19.42 -23.18 -6.06
CA LEU A 72 18.73 -23.70 -7.24
C LEU A 72 17.41 -24.37 -6.87
N SER A 73 17.34 -25.02 -5.71
CA SER A 73 16.10 -25.59 -5.17
C SER A 73 15.12 -24.49 -4.75
N LEU A 74 15.61 -23.38 -4.17
CA LEU A 74 14.77 -22.21 -3.85
C LEU A 74 14.19 -21.58 -5.11
N ALA A 75 15.01 -21.39 -6.15
CA ALA A 75 14.54 -20.88 -7.44
C ALA A 75 13.51 -21.81 -8.09
N GLN A 76 13.73 -23.13 -8.03
CA GLN A 76 12.77 -24.12 -8.51
C GLN A 76 11.43 -24.02 -7.77
N ALA A 77 11.46 -23.93 -6.44
CA ALA A 77 10.27 -23.80 -5.62
C ALA A 77 9.47 -22.53 -5.97
N ARG A 78 10.14 -21.40 -6.21
CA ARG A 78 9.49 -20.15 -6.66
C ARG A 78 8.84 -20.29 -8.04
N VAL A 79 9.46 -21.04 -8.97
CA VAL A 79 8.85 -21.35 -10.27
C VAL A 79 7.59 -22.19 -10.08
N LEU A 80 7.62 -23.22 -9.23
CA LEU A 80 6.46 -24.06 -8.93
C LEU A 80 5.31 -23.23 -8.33
N LEU A 81 5.59 -22.38 -7.34
CA LEU A 81 4.60 -21.47 -6.76
C LEU A 81 4.01 -20.53 -7.80
N ALA A 82 4.83 -19.97 -8.69
CA ALA A 82 4.37 -19.07 -9.74
C ALA A 82 3.48 -19.76 -10.79
N ARG A 83 3.53 -21.10 -10.88
CA ARG A 83 2.65 -21.92 -11.73
C ARG A 83 1.42 -22.47 -11.01
N GLY A 84 1.30 -22.27 -9.69
CA GLY A 84 0.25 -22.88 -8.87
C GLY A 84 0.52 -24.35 -8.53
N GLU A 85 1.76 -24.81 -8.65
CA GLU A 85 2.18 -26.19 -8.43
C GLU A 85 2.69 -26.41 -7.00
N ALA A 86 2.04 -25.80 -6.00
CA ALA A 86 2.49 -25.77 -4.61
C ALA A 86 2.75 -27.15 -3.99
N ALA A 87 2.00 -28.18 -4.38
CA ALA A 87 2.17 -29.56 -3.90
C ALA A 87 3.58 -30.13 -4.16
N TRP A 88 4.30 -29.60 -5.16
CA TRP A 88 5.64 -30.06 -5.50
C TRP A 88 6.76 -29.28 -4.80
N VAL A 89 6.43 -28.21 -4.08
CA VAL A 89 7.43 -27.35 -3.40
C VAL A 89 8.19 -28.10 -2.33
N GLY A 90 7.50 -28.91 -1.51
CA GLY A 90 8.16 -29.74 -0.49
C GLY A 90 9.20 -30.69 -1.07
N LYS A 91 8.90 -31.30 -2.22
CA LYS A 91 9.84 -32.16 -2.96
C LYS A 91 11.04 -31.37 -3.50
N ALA A 92 10.81 -30.17 -4.04
CA ALA A 92 11.90 -29.32 -4.53
C ALA A 92 12.86 -28.90 -3.40
N LEU A 93 12.34 -28.72 -2.19
CA LEU A 93 13.10 -28.30 -1.01
C LEU A 93 13.65 -29.47 -0.17
N ALA A 94 13.42 -30.73 -0.55
CA ALA A 94 13.74 -31.90 0.28
C ALA A 94 15.21 -32.02 0.71
N ASN A 95 16.14 -31.49 -0.10
CA ASN A 95 17.58 -31.51 0.17
C ASN A 95 18.12 -30.19 0.73
N VAL A 96 17.25 -29.22 1.01
CA VAL A 96 17.63 -27.91 1.55
C VAL A 96 17.60 -27.99 3.07
N VAL A 97 18.76 -28.21 3.69
CA VAL A 97 18.94 -28.24 5.15
C VAL A 97 19.12 -26.80 5.68
N LEU A 98 18.08 -25.99 5.48
CA LEU A 98 18.01 -24.59 5.93
C LEU A 98 16.64 -24.35 6.55
N ASP A 99 16.24 -25.23 7.48
CA ASP A 99 14.90 -25.19 8.06
C ASP A 99 14.62 -23.89 8.81
N ASP A 100 15.61 -23.27 9.43
CA ASP A 100 15.43 -21.98 10.13
C ASP A 100 15.62 -20.75 9.20
N ASP A 101 15.91 -20.96 7.92
CA ASP A 101 16.15 -19.85 6.99
C ASP A 101 14.83 -19.13 6.65
N PRO A 102 14.75 -17.80 6.84
CA PRO A 102 13.52 -17.05 6.60
C PRO A 102 12.98 -17.16 5.17
N ILE A 103 13.84 -17.31 4.16
CA ILE A 103 13.43 -17.44 2.76
C ILE A 103 12.79 -18.81 2.53
N VAL A 104 13.36 -19.87 3.11
CA VAL A 104 12.78 -21.22 3.04
C VAL A 104 11.42 -21.24 3.71
N GLN A 105 11.34 -20.68 4.91
CA GLN A 105 10.10 -20.56 5.68
C GLN A 105 9.05 -19.77 4.90
N PHE A 106 9.41 -18.65 4.27
CA PHE A 106 8.48 -17.87 3.44
C PHE A 106 7.95 -18.69 2.23
N ILE A 107 8.82 -19.41 1.52
CA ILE A 107 8.41 -20.26 0.39
C ILE A 107 7.48 -21.40 0.85
N ARG A 108 7.76 -22.01 2.00
CA ARG A 108 6.89 -23.05 2.58
C ARG A 108 5.54 -22.48 2.98
N ALA A 109 5.51 -21.28 3.54
CA ALA A 109 4.28 -20.59 3.88
C ALA A 109 3.42 -20.29 2.64
N ASP A 110 4.02 -19.77 1.57
CA ASP A 110 3.33 -19.51 0.30
C ASP A 110 2.74 -20.80 -0.30
N ALA A 111 3.48 -21.92 -0.20
CA ALA A 111 3.00 -23.22 -0.65
C ALA A 111 1.80 -23.70 0.17
N ALA A 112 1.90 -23.66 1.50
CA ALA A 112 0.81 -24.02 2.40
C ALA A 112 -0.43 -23.13 2.16
N TRP A 113 -0.23 -21.83 1.92
CA TRP A 113 -1.32 -20.90 1.60
C TRP A 113 -2.05 -21.28 0.31
N GLN A 114 -1.32 -21.58 -0.78
CA GLN A 114 -1.92 -22.05 -2.04
C GLN A 114 -2.66 -23.38 -1.88
N LEU A 115 -2.21 -24.24 -0.96
CA LEU A 115 -2.85 -25.51 -0.60
C LEU A 115 -4.02 -25.35 0.39
N ARG A 116 -4.32 -24.13 0.83
CA ARG A 116 -5.36 -23.79 1.83
C ARG A 116 -5.08 -24.36 3.24
N GLU A 117 -3.81 -24.60 3.55
CA GLU A 117 -3.34 -25.03 4.87
C GLU A 117 -2.98 -23.79 5.71
N THR A 118 -4.00 -23.02 6.12
CA THR A 118 -3.83 -21.66 6.67
C THR A 118 -2.97 -21.61 7.95
N GLU A 119 -3.18 -22.52 8.89
CA GLU A 119 -2.41 -22.57 10.14
C GLU A 119 -0.93 -22.90 9.87
N VAL A 120 -0.67 -23.79 8.91
CA VAL A 120 0.68 -24.15 8.49
C VAL A 120 1.36 -22.96 7.82
N ALA A 121 0.63 -22.23 6.96
CA ALA A 121 1.12 -21.02 6.33
C ALA A 121 1.49 -19.95 7.37
N PHE A 122 0.62 -19.69 8.36
CA PHE A 122 0.90 -18.72 9.41
C PHE A 122 2.09 -19.12 10.29
N ALA A 123 2.24 -20.40 10.63
CA ALA A 123 3.39 -20.88 11.38
C ALA A 123 4.71 -20.61 10.63
N HIS A 124 4.75 -20.91 9.33
CA HIS A 124 5.92 -20.68 8.49
C HIS A 124 6.19 -19.18 8.25
N TRP A 125 5.19 -18.35 7.98
CA TRP A 125 5.38 -16.90 7.85
C TRP A 125 5.82 -16.24 9.17
N ARG A 126 5.36 -16.76 10.32
CA ARG A 126 5.85 -16.34 11.64
C ARG A 126 7.33 -16.68 11.82
N ALA A 127 7.74 -17.90 11.48
CA ALA A 127 9.14 -18.31 11.50
C ALA A 127 10.00 -17.48 10.52
N ALA A 128 9.43 -17.03 9.40
CA ALA A 128 10.10 -16.16 8.45
C ALA A 128 10.19 -14.68 8.89
N GLY A 129 9.57 -14.28 10.01
CA GLY A 129 9.49 -12.88 10.41
C GLY A 129 8.67 -12.00 9.45
N ALA A 130 7.70 -12.58 8.74
CA ALA A 130 6.99 -11.93 7.64
C ALA A 130 5.90 -10.92 8.09
N LEU A 131 5.64 -10.77 9.39
CA LEU A 131 4.61 -9.85 9.90
C LEU A 131 4.79 -8.44 9.34
N VAL A 132 5.98 -7.87 9.48
CA VAL A 132 6.28 -6.50 9.03
C VAL A 132 6.11 -6.37 7.52
N TYR A 133 6.45 -7.41 6.76
CA TYR A 133 6.22 -7.44 5.32
C TYR A 133 4.72 -7.32 4.99
N PHE A 134 3.86 -8.16 5.59
CA PHE A 134 2.43 -8.13 5.31
C PHE A 134 1.74 -6.85 5.79
N VAL A 135 2.11 -6.32 6.95
CA VAL A 135 1.62 -5.02 7.43
C VAL A 135 2.00 -3.89 6.45
N ASN A 136 3.25 -3.87 5.98
CA ASN A 136 3.69 -2.86 5.02
C ASN A 136 3.00 -3.00 3.65
N GLN A 137 2.73 -4.23 3.19
CA GLN A 137 1.95 -4.43 1.97
C GLN A 137 0.51 -3.97 2.13
N ALA A 138 -0.11 -4.21 3.29
CA ALA A 138 -1.44 -3.71 3.58
C ALA A 138 -1.48 -2.18 3.53
N TYR A 139 -0.52 -1.48 4.15
CA TYR A 139 -0.45 -0.02 4.09
C TYR A 139 -0.16 0.52 2.69
N ARG A 140 0.70 -0.15 1.91
CA ARG A 140 0.94 0.24 0.51
C ARG A 140 -0.31 0.09 -0.35
N ALA A 141 -1.08 -0.99 -0.14
CA ALA A 141 -2.34 -1.19 -0.83
C ALA A 141 -3.39 -0.17 -0.38
N LEU A 142 -3.43 0.20 0.92
CA LEU A 142 -4.28 1.30 1.42
C LEU A 142 -3.93 2.63 0.76
N ASP A 143 -2.64 2.96 0.67
CA ASP A 143 -2.17 4.18 0.02
C ASP A 143 -2.60 4.22 -1.44
N LYS A 144 -2.49 3.10 -2.16
CA LYS A 144 -2.93 2.98 -3.57
C LYS A 144 -4.44 2.85 -3.78
N HIS A 145 -5.24 2.81 -2.71
CA HIS A 145 -6.67 2.54 -2.75
C HIS A 145 -7.04 1.13 -3.27
N GLU A 146 -6.11 0.18 -3.18
CA GLU A 146 -6.28 -1.24 -3.51
C GLU A 146 -6.91 -1.97 -2.31
N TRP A 147 -8.14 -1.58 -1.94
CA TRP A 147 -8.75 -1.93 -0.65
C TRP A 147 -8.86 -3.44 -0.37
N ARG A 148 -9.13 -4.23 -1.41
CA ARG A 148 -9.23 -5.69 -1.31
C ARG A 148 -7.87 -6.34 -1.03
N ASP A 149 -6.82 -5.84 -1.69
CA ASP A 149 -5.46 -6.34 -1.45
C ASP A 149 -4.97 -5.92 -0.08
N ALA A 150 -5.30 -4.70 0.36
CA ALA A 150 -5.05 -4.24 1.72
C ALA A 150 -5.68 -5.17 2.77
N GLU A 151 -6.96 -5.52 2.60
CA GLU A 151 -7.64 -6.46 3.50
C GLU A 151 -6.96 -7.83 3.48
N ASN A 152 -6.63 -8.37 2.30
CA ASN A 152 -5.98 -9.68 2.18
C ASN A 152 -4.65 -9.71 2.94
N PHE A 153 -3.79 -8.72 2.73
CA PHE A 153 -2.51 -8.64 3.44
C PHE A 153 -2.68 -8.43 4.95
N ALA A 154 -3.65 -7.59 5.36
CA ALA A 154 -3.91 -7.35 6.77
C ALA A 154 -4.47 -8.60 7.48
N ARG A 155 -5.33 -9.39 6.83
CA ARG A 155 -5.81 -10.68 7.36
C ARG A 155 -4.66 -11.66 7.56
N ILE A 156 -3.71 -11.73 6.63
CA ILE A 156 -2.50 -12.54 6.79
C ILE A 156 -1.68 -12.05 7.98
N ALA A 157 -1.48 -10.74 8.13
CA ALA A 157 -0.76 -10.16 9.27
C ALA A 157 -1.42 -10.53 10.61
N VAL A 158 -2.75 -10.45 10.71
CA VAL A 158 -3.51 -10.87 11.90
C VAL A 158 -3.36 -12.37 12.16
N GLY A 159 -3.36 -13.21 11.13
CA GLY A 159 -3.14 -14.66 11.27
C GLY A 159 -1.72 -15.01 11.76
N ILE A 160 -0.71 -14.26 11.30
CA ILE A 160 0.68 -14.43 11.74
C ILE A 160 0.81 -14.06 13.22
N ALA A 161 0.25 -12.92 13.63
CA ALA A 161 0.36 -12.40 15.00
C ALA A 161 -0.97 -11.78 15.51
N PRO A 162 -1.85 -12.59 16.10
CA PRO A 162 -3.20 -12.18 16.54
C PRO A 162 -3.25 -11.22 17.75
N ASP A 163 -2.10 -10.88 18.32
CA ASP A 163 -1.92 -9.96 19.44
C ASP A 163 -1.24 -8.65 19.03
N GLN A 164 -0.99 -8.45 17.73
CA GLN A 164 -0.33 -7.26 17.21
C GLN A 164 -1.34 -6.18 16.80
N ALA A 165 -1.30 -5.07 17.52
CA ALA A 165 -2.25 -3.98 17.35
C ALA A 165 -2.23 -3.37 15.94
N ASP A 166 -1.06 -3.23 15.32
CA ASP A 166 -0.90 -2.67 13.97
C ASP A 166 -1.55 -3.54 12.89
N ALA A 167 -1.50 -4.87 13.04
CA ALA A 167 -2.16 -5.78 12.10
C ALA A 167 -3.69 -5.61 12.14
N HIS A 168 -4.25 -5.52 13.35
CA HIS A 168 -5.66 -5.22 13.55
C HIS A 168 -6.04 -3.82 13.04
N TYR A 169 -5.15 -2.83 13.18
CA TYR A 169 -5.42 -1.48 12.67
C TYR A 169 -5.52 -1.49 11.15
N ALA A 170 -4.52 -2.10 10.48
CA ALA A 170 -4.50 -2.20 9.03
C ALA A 170 -5.75 -2.92 8.49
N LEU A 171 -6.22 -3.96 9.19
CA LEU A 171 -7.42 -4.68 8.81
C LEU A 171 -8.68 -3.83 9.00
N GLY A 172 -8.83 -3.15 10.14
CA GLY A 172 -9.95 -2.25 10.40
C GLY A 172 -10.02 -1.06 9.44
N ASP A 173 -8.86 -0.49 9.08
CA ASP A 173 -8.74 0.56 8.06
C ASP A 173 -9.17 0.03 6.68
N ALA A 174 -8.62 -1.10 6.23
CA ALA A 174 -8.96 -1.69 4.94
C ALA A 174 -10.45 -2.04 4.81
N LEU A 175 -11.04 -2.63 5.85
CA LEU A 175 -12.46 -2.99 5.88
C LEU A 175 -13.36 -1.75 5.77
N SER A 176 -13.05 -0.70 6.53
CA SER A 176 -13.87 0.53 6.50
C SER A 176 -13.76 1.29 5.17
N ARG A 177 -12.61 1.23 4.46
CA ARG A 177 -12.49 1.79 3.11
C ARG A 177 -13.34 1.07 2.08
N GLN A 178 -13.52 -0.25 2.23
CA GLN A 178 -14.38 -1.03 1.33
C GLN A 178 -15.86 -0.82 1.59
N ASN A 179 -16.22 -0.83 2.88
CA ASN A 179 -17.59 -0.68 3.31
C ASN A 179 -17.61 -0.15 4.75
N VAL A 180 -17.87 1.14 4.89
CA VAL A 180 -18.00 1.80 6.19
C VAL A 180 -19.07 1.14 7.08
N ALA A 181 -20.09 0.51 6.49
CA ALA A 181 -21.14 -0.18 7.23
C ALA A 181 -20.74 -1.59 7.73
N ASP A 182 -19.54 -2.09 7.41
CA ASP A 182 -19.09 -3.39 7.90
C ASP A 182 -18.72 -3.33 9.40
N PRO A 183 -19.47 -4.02 10.28
CA PRO A 183 -19.17 -4.04 11.71
C PRO A 183 -17.83 -4.73 12.03
N ALA A 184 -17.23 -5.47 11.11
CA ALA A 184 -15.87 -5.99 11.26
C ALA A 184 -14.85 -4.86 11.39
N ALA A 185 -15.00 -3.73 10.67
CA ALA A 185 -14.06 -2.63 10.74
C ALA A 185 -13.93 -2.07 12.17
N LEU A 186 -15.06 -1.74 12.81
CA LEU A 186 -15.08 -1.27 14.20
C LEU A 186 -14.58 -2.32 15.19
N ARG A 187 -14.87 -3.61 14.97
CA ARG A 187 -14.38 -4.70 15.83
C ARG A 187 -12.85 -4.78 15.82
N GLU A 188 -12.24 -4.70 14.64
CA GLU A 188 -10.78 -4.74 14.48
C GLU A 188 -10.12 -3.49 15.08
N LEU A 189 -10.69 -2.30 14.90
CA LEU A 189 -10.16 -1.07 15.50
C LEU A 189 -10.28 -1.06 17.04
N LYS A 190 -11.38 -1.61 17.59
CA LYS A 190 -11.51 -1.83 19.06
C LYS A 190 -10.49 -2.85 19.55
N ARG A 191 -10.17 -3.87 18.75
CA ARG A 191 -9.12 -4.83 19.05
C ARG A 191 -7.75 -4.14 19.08
N THR A 192 -7.42 -3.29 18.11
CA THR A 192 -6.21 -2.43 18.16
C THR A 192 -6.14 -1.63 19.45
N GLU A 193 -7.23 -0.94 19.82
CA GLU A 193 -7.28 -0.12 21.06
C GLU A 193 -6.95 -0.95 22.30
N SER A 194 -7.45 -2.19 22.37
CA SER A 194 -7.24 -3.10 23.51
C SER A 194 -5.82 -3.68 23.59
N LEU A 195 -5.13 -3.79 22.45
CA LEU A 195 -3.82 -4.43 22.34
C LEU A 195 -2.66 -3.44 22.47
N THR A 196 -2.87 -2.15 22.15
CA THR A 196 -1.80 -1.16 22.16
C THR A 196 -1.76 -0.32 23.44
N ARG A 197 -0.53 0.02 23.87
CA ARG A 197 -0.26 1.09 24.83
C ARG A 197 0.39 2.31 24.18
N ASP A 198 0.70 2.22 22.89
CA ASP A 198 1.27 3.33 22.12
C ASP A 198 0.20 4.41 21.91
N PRO A 199 0.42 5.65 22.40
CA PRO A 199 -0.52 6.75 22.22
C PRO A 199 -0.82 7.08 20.75
N ASP A 200 0.14 6.95 19.82
CA ASP A 200 -0.08 7.25 18.40
C ASP A 200 -0.99 6.20 17.76
N ILE A 201 -0.68 4.90 17.92
CA ILE A 201 -1.51 3.81 17.38
C ILE A 201 -2.92 3.90 17.96
N LYS A 202 -3.04 4.20 19.27
CA LYS A 202 -4.32 4.33 19.94
C LYS A 202 -5.12 5.53 19.41
N SER A 203 -4.48 6.70 19.24
CA SER A 203 -5.11 7.89 18.65
C SER A 203 -5.57 7.62 17.21
N ARG A 204 -4.75 6.96 16.39
CA ARG A 204 -5.11 6.56 15.02
C ARG A 204 -6.35 5.66 15.00
N ALA A 205 -6.37 4.62 15.83
CA ALA A 205 -7.47 3.68 15.88
C ALA A 205 -8.78 4.37 16.31
N LEU A 206 -8.72 5.24 17.33
CA LEU A 206 -9.88 6.02 17.76
C LEU A 206 -10.32 7.03 16.70
N SER A 207 -9.40 7.74 16.05
CA SER A 207 -9.73 8.66 14.97
C SER A 207 -10.51 7.95 13.86
N ARG A 208 -10.05 6.76 13.45
CA ARG A 208 -10.75 5.99 12.43
C ARG A 208 -12.10 5.45 12.91
N GLN A 209 -12.23 5.06 14.18
CA GLN A 209 -13.55 4.72 14.75
C GLN A 209 -14.51 5.91 14.69
N GLY A 210 -14.03 7.11 15.04
CA GLY A 210 -14.82 8.35 14.95
C GLY A 210 -15.25 8.68 13.53
N GLU A 211 -14.36 8.53 12.55
CA GLU A 211 -14.66 8.71 11.11
C GLU A 211 -15.78 7.77 10.66
N ILE A 212 -15.68 6.47 11.00
CA ILE A 212 -16.70 5.46 10.66
C ILE A 212 -18.06 5.83 11.29
N LEU A 213 -18.07 6.19 12.58
CA LEU A 213 -19.31 6.57 13.28
C LEU A 213 -19.93 7.83 12.68
N ALA A 214 -19.11 8.82 12.31
CA ALA A 214 -19.58 10.05 11.70
C ALA A 214 -20.20 9.78 10.32
N GLU A 215 -19.55 8.96 9.49
CA GLU A 215 -20.07 8.53 8.18
C GLU A 215 -21.36 7.70 8.30
N GLN A 216 -21.54 6.97 9.39
CA GLN A 216 -22.79 6.25 9.72
C GLN A 216 -23.89 7.17 10.27
N GLY A 217 -23.59 8.45 10.52
CA GLY A 217 -24.51 9.42 11.11
C GLY A 217 -24.63 9.33 12.63
N GLU A 218 -23.83 8.49 13.29
CA GLU A 218 -23.74 8.36 14.76
C GLU A 218 -22.89 9.49 15.36
N LEU A 219 -23.27 10.74 15.07
CA LEU A 219 -22.45 11.93 15.32
C LEU A 219 -22.09 12.14 16.80
N ARG A 220 -22.98 11.77 17.74
CA ARG A 220 -22.71 11.90 19.17
C ARG A 220 -21.63 10.94 19.64
N ASP A 221 -21.67 9.70 19.17
CA ASP A 221 -20.69 8.67 19.52
C ASP A 221 -19.35 8.95 18.83
N ALA A 222 -19.38 9.42 17.58
CA ALA A 222 -18.21 9.92 16.88
C ALA A 222 -17.52 11.06 17.67
N LEU A 223 -18.29 12.02 18.18
CA LEU A 223 -17.76 13.14 18.95
C LEU A 223 -17.08 12.70 20.26
N ASP A 224 -17.66 11.75 20.99
CA ASP A 224 -17.04 11.14 22.18
C ASP A 224 -15.71 10.45 21.83
N VAL A 225 -15.70 9.65 20.77
CA VAL A 225 -14.52 8.93 20.31
C VAL A 225 -13.41 9.89 19.88
N PHE A 226 -13.73 10.93 19.11
CA PHE A 226 -12.75 11.96 18.75
C PHE A 226 -12.25 12.73 19.98
N GLN A 227 -13.11 13.01 20.96
CA GLN A 227 -12.70 13.67 22.20
C GLN A 227 -11.72 12.82 23.00
N ARG A 228 -11.93 11.50 23.07
CA ARG A 228 -10.99 10.54 23.68
C ARG A 228 -9.66 10.52 22.93
N ALA A 229 -9.68 10.50 21.60
CA ALA A 229 -8.46 10.54 20.77
C ALA A 229 -7.66 11.84 21.00
N ARG A 230 -8.32 13.00 21.02
CA ARG A 230 -7.70 14.30 21.33
C ARG A 230 -7.10 14.35 22.74
N GLY A 231 -7.71 13.67 23.71
CA GLY A 231 -7.18 13.54 25.06
C GLY A 231 -5.89 12.71 25.15
N ILE A 232 -5.69 11.78 24.22
CA ILE A 232 -4.49 10.93 24.13
C ILE A 232 -3.37 11.63 23.34
N ALA A 233 -3.72 12.26 22.23
CA ALA A 233 -2.79 12.96 21.35
C ALA A 233 -3.30 14.36 21.00
N SER A 234 -3.04 15.33 21.88
CA SER A 234 -3.60 16.70 21.80
C SER A 234 -3.10 17.52 20.60
N LEU A 235 -1.99 17.13 20.00
CA LEU A 235 -1.42 17.77 18.79
C LEU A 235 -1.66 16.95 17.51
N ASP A 236 -2.32 15.80 17.60
CA ASP A 236 -2.68 15.02 16.42
C ASP A 236 -3.80 15.73 15.66
N ALA A 237 -3.51 16.08 14.40
CA ALA A 237 -4.43 16.79 13.54
C ALA A 237 -5.69 15.96 13.20
N ARG A 238 -5.55 14.63 13.08
CA ARG A 238 -6.63 13.73 12.65
C ARG A 238 -7.87 13.80 13.55
N PRO A 239 -7.77 13.53 14.86
CA PRO A 239 -8.94 13.58 15.74
C PRO A 239 -9.43 15.01 16.00
N ARG A 240 -8.58 16.03 15.85
CA ARG A 240 -8.99 17.44 15.97
C ARG A 240 -9.85 17.88 14.79
N THR A 241 -9.45 17.55 13.57
CA THR A 241 -10.23 17.81 12.36
C THR A 241 -11.53 17.00 12.36
N GLY A 242 -11.47 15.71 12.71
CA GLY A 242 -12.66 14.87 12.85
C GLY A 242 -13.65 15.44 13.87
N TYR A 243 -13.18 15.82 15.06
CA TYR A 243 -14.01 16.46 16.08
C TYR A 243 -14.67 17.75 15.57
N ALA A 244 -13.92 18.63 14.92
CA ALA A 244 -14.44 19.90 14.40
C ALA A 244 -15.57 19.66 13.38
N LEU A 245 -15.34 18.74 12.43
CA LEU A 245 -16.31 18.43 11.39
C LEU A 245 -17.56 17.74 11.96
N THR A 246 -17.39 16.75 12.83
CA THR A 246 -18.51 16.06 13.49
C THR A 246 -19.33 17.03 14.35
N LYS A 247 -18.66 17.96 15.04
CA LYS A 247 -19.34 18.99 15.85
C LYS A 247 -20.17 19.93 14.98
N LEU A 248 -19.62 20.41 13.87
CA LEU A 248 -20.33 21.24 12.90
C LEU A 248 -21.55 20.50 12.29
N GLN A 249 -21.40 19.21 11.98
CA GLN A 249 -22.49 18.39 11.48
C GLN A 249 -23.62 18.20 12.52
N LEU A 250 -23.26 18.05 13.79
CA LEU A 250 -24.22 17.85 14.88
C LEU A 250 -24.97 19.15 15.23
N ASP A 251 -24.26 20.29 15.21
CA ASP A 251 -24.81 21.60 15.55
C ASP A 251 -24.26 22.68 14.59
N PRO A 252 -25.09 23.14 13.63
CA PRO A 252 -24.71 24.24 12.74
C PRO A 252 -24.33 25.55 13.47
N GLY A 253 -24.79 25.73 14.71
CA GLY A 253 -24.41 26.86 15.57
C GLY A 253 -22.96 26.79 16.07
N ALA A 254 -22.32 25.62 16.01
CA ALA A 254 -20.93 25.43 16.40
C ALA A 254 -19.91 25.79 15.29
N ARG A 255 -20.34 26.51 14.25
CA ARG A 255 -19.50 26.90 13.10
C ARG A 255 -18.24 27.65 13.52
N ASP A 256 -18.38 28.70 14.32
CA ASP A 256 -17.24 29.53 14.72
C ASP A 256 -16.20 28.73 15.53
N GLU A 257 -16.68 27.86 16.43
CA GLU A 257 -15.79 26.98 17.20
C GLU A 257 -15.08 25.96 16.31
N SER A 258 -15.80 25.38 15.34
CA SER A 258 -15.25 24.37 14.43
C SER A 258 -14.20 24.98 13.50
N VAL A 259 -14.45 26.19 12.99
CA VAL A 259 -13.47 26.96 12.20
C VAL A 259 -12.25 27.29 13.04
N ALA A 260 -12.42 27.83 14.25
CA ALA A 260 -11.30 28.15 15.13
C ALA A 260 -10.43 26.91 15.44
N LEU A 261 -11.05 25.75 15.66
CA LEU A 261 -10.30 24.50 15.89
C LEU A 261 -9.52 24.05 14.64
N LEU A 262 -10.11 24.17 13.45
CA LEU A 262 -9.43 23.86 12.19
C LEU A 262 -8.29 24.84 11.88
N GLU A 263 -8.47 26.13 12.17
CA GLU A 263 -7.43 27.15 12.07
C GLU A 263 -6.24 26.84 12.99
N GLN A 264 -6.50 26.38 14.21
CA GLN A 264 -5.43 25.89 15.09
C GLN A 264 -4.74 24.64 14.50
N VAL A 265 -5.49 23.72 13.87
CA VAL A 265 -4.88 22.54 13.23
C VAL A 265 -3.94 22.93 12.09
N VAL A 266 -4.33 23.86 11.22
CA VAL A 266 -3.44 24.31 10.13
C VAL A 266 -2.22 25.08 10.64
N GLY A 267 -2.32 25.75 11.80
CA GLY A 267 -1.18 26.36 12.47
C GLY A 267 -0.22 25.33 13.08
N ASP A 268 -0.75 24.32 13.77
CA ASP A 268 0.03 23.30 14.47
C ASP A 268 0.57 22.21 13.52
N SER A 269 -0.12 21.94 12.42
CA SER A 269 0.19 20.90 11.43
C SER A 269 -0.03 21.38 9.99
N PRO A 270 0.85 22.26 9.46
CA PRO A 270 0.70 22.85 8.12
C PRO A 270 0.72 21.82 6.97
N TRP A 271 1.24 20.62 7.21
CA TRP A 271 1.23 19.51 6.24
C TRP A 271 -0.09 18.73 6.21
N TYR A 272 -1.04 19.02 7.12
CA TYR A 272 -2.30 18.27 7.22
C TYR A 272 -3.37 18.84 6.29
N THR A 273 -3.36 18.36 5.05
CA THR A 273 -4.23 18.79 3.95
C THR A 273 -5.73 18.81 4.28
N ALA A 274 -6.24 17.84 5.05
CA ALA A 274 -7.68 17.71 5.29
C ALA A 274 -8.29 18.91 6.05
N ALA A 275 -7.52 19.61 6.89
CA ALA A 275 -7.99 20.80 7.58
C ALA A 275 -8.18 21.99 6.62
N TYR A 276 -7.29 22.18 5.63
CA TYR A 276 -7.46 23.21 4.60
C TYR A 276 -8.67 22.94 3.72
N ILE A 277 -8.90 21.68 3.35
CA ILE A 277 -10.08 21.28 2.58
C ILE A 277 -11.35 21.59 3.37
N ALA A 278 -11.42 21.19 4.65
CA ALA A 278 -12.54 21.49 5.53
C ALA A 278 -12.82 22.99 5.64
N LEU A 279 -11.79 23.81 5.89
CA LEU A 279 -11.92 25.27 5.96
C LEU A 279 -12.43 25.86 4.63
N SER A 280 -11.94 25.36 3.50
CA SER A 280 -12.40 25.81 2.18
C SER A 280 -13.87 25.48 1.92
N GLN A 281 -14.32 24.29 2.31
CA GLN A 281 -15.72 23.87 2.16
C GLN A 281 -16.65 24.70 3.04
N ILE A 282 -16.26 24.95 4.30
CA ILE A 282 -17.01 25.81 5.21
C ILE A 282 -17.12 27.24 4.67
N ALA A 283 -16.05 27.76 4.05
CA ALA A 283 -16.06 29.07 3.40
C ALA A 283 -16.98 29.09 2.16
N GLU A 284 -16.96 28.05 1.32
CA GLU A 284 -17.88 27.95 0.18
C GLU A 284 -19.35 27.89 0.62
N GLU A 285 -19.68 27.15 1.68
CA GLU A 285 -21.02 27.11 2.26
C GLU A 285 -21.47 28.51 2.73
N ASN A 286 -20.54 29.30 3.26
CA ASN A 286 -20.76 30.70 3.65
C ASN A 286 -20.80 31.66 2.44
N ARG A 287 -20.70 31.15 1.21
CA ARG A 287 -20.57 31.94 -0.03
C ARG A 287 -19.34 32.85 -0.06
N ASP A 288 -18.33 32.55 0.76
CA ASP A 288 -17.03 33.20 0.76
C ASP A 288 -16.07 32.46 -0.18
N ALA A 289 -16.28 32.68 -1.47
CA ALA A 289 -15.46 32.06 -2.51
C ALA A 289 -13.98 32.51 -2.46
N LEU A 290 -13.71 33.72 -1.95
CA LEU A 290 -12.35 34.25 -1.80
C LEU A 290 -11.63 33.59 -0.62
N GLY A 291 -12.32 33.40 0.51
CA GLY A 291 -11.80 32.66 1.65
C GLY A 291 -11.53 31.20 1.30
N ALA A 292 -12.43 30.55 0.55
CA ALA A 292 -12.23 29.19 0.07
C ALA A 292 -10.96 29.05 -0.80
N GLU A 293 -10.78 29.96 -1.77
CA GLU A 293 -9.59 30.00 -2.62
C GLU A 293 -8.32 30.23 -1.78
N THR A 294 -8.39 31.11 -0.78
CA THR A 294 -7.28 31.45 0.12
C THR A 294 -6.83 30.24 0.92
N TRP A 295 -7.77 29.48 1.51
CA TRP A 295 -7.44 28.27 2.27
C TRP A 295 -6.80 27.19 1.39
N LEU A 296 -7.33 26.96 0.20
CA LEU A 296 -6.78 25.98 -0.74
C LEU A 296 -5.37 26.37 -1.21
N LYS A 297 -5.15 27.64 -1.56
CA LYS A 297 -3.82 28.16 -1.92
C LYS A 297 -2.83 28.09 -0.76
N THR A 298 -3.27 28.37 0.46
CA THR A 298 -2.42 28.27 1.66
C THR A 298 -2.01 26.83 1.91
N GLY A 299 -2.95 25.87 1.78
CA GLY A 299 -2.64 24.45 1.87
C GLY A 299 -1.65 24.00 0.79
N LEU A 300 -1.79 24.49 -0.45
CA LEU A 300 -0.90 24.16 -1.57
C LEU A 300 0.50 24.73 -1.39
N ALA A 301 0.63 25.88 -0.73
CA ALA A 301 1.94 26.44 -0.40
C ALA A 301 2.73 25.52 0.57
N GLN A 302 2.03 24.81 1.45
CA GLN A 302 2.63 23.84 2.37
C GLN A 302 2.79 22.45 1.75
N ASN A 303 1.88 22.07 0.85
CA ASN A 303 1.83 20.76 0.21
C ASN A 303 1.80 20.93 -1.32
N PRO A 304 2.94 21.30 -1.95
CA PRO A 304 2.99 21.51 -3.38
C PRO A 304 2.58 20.23 -4.11
N ASN A 305 1.70 20.38 -5.10
CA ASN A 305 1.26 19.31 -5.99
C ASN A 305 0.30 18.28 -5.38
N ASP A 306 -0.27 18.52 -4.18
CA ASP A 306 -1.25 17.60 -3.58
C ASP A 306 -2.57 17.60 -4.39
N PRO A 307 -2.94 16.50 -5.07
CA PRO A 307 -4.16 16.44 -5.86
C PRO A 307 -5.43 16.68 -5.04
N ARG A 308 -5.39 16.39 -3.72
CA ARG A 308 -6.53 16.59 -2.80
C ARG A 308 -6.86 18.06 -2.57
N LEU A 309 -5.91 18.98 -2.82
CA LEU A 309 -6.12 20.43 -2.79
C LEU A 309 -6.34 21.01 -4.18
N LEU A 310 -5.65 20.49 -5.19
CA LEU A 310 -5.77 20.95 -6.57
C LEU A 310 -7.16 20.67 -7.16
N LEU A 311 -7.75 19.52 -6.86
CA LEU A 311 -9.08 19.16 -7.35
C LEU A 311 -10.16 20.14 -6.82
N PRO A 312 -10.32 20.35 -5.50
CA PRO A 312 -11.27 21.36 -5.00
C PRO A 312 -11.01 22.77 -5.53
N LEU A 313 -9.75 23.16 -5.72
CA LEU A 313 -9.40 24.48 -6.28
C LEU A 313 -9.83 24.62 -7.74
N GLY A 314 -9.58 23.58 -8.55
CA GLY A 314 -10.05 23.53 -9.93
C GLY A 314 -11.58 23.55 -10.03
N GLU A 315 -12.28 22.83 -9.16
CA GLU A 315 -13.74 22.84 -9.09
C GLU A 315 -14.30 24.20 -8.64
N LEU A 316 -13.66 24.86 -7.68
CA LEU A 316 -14.00 26.22 -7.26
C LEU A 316 -13.87 27.21 -8.43
N TYR A 317 -12.78 27.15 -9.19
CA TYR A 317 -12.61 27.99 -10.39
C TYR A 317 -13.63 27.69 -11.48
N ALA A 318 -13.99 26.42 -11.67
CA ALA A 318 -15.04 26.02 -12.60
C ALA A 318 -16.38 26.66 -12.22
N ARG A 319 -16.77 26.62 -10.93
CA ARG A 319 -17.98 27.27 -10.41
C ARG A 319 -17.98 28.79 -10.60
N GLN A 320 -16.80 29.41 -10.56
CA GLN A 320 -16.61 30.85 -10.81
C GLN A 320 -16.52 31.24 -12.30
N ASN A 321 -16.73 30.28 -13.22
CA ASN A 321 -16.57 30.48 -14.66
C ASN A 321 -15.14 30.88 -15.09
N ARG A 322 -14.13 30.60 -14.25
CA ARG A 322 -12.70 30.80 -14.54
C ARG A 322 -12.15 29.55 -15.21
N VAL A 323 -12.63 29.30 -16.43
CA VAL A 323 -12.40 28.03 -17.14
C VAL A 323 -10.92 27.74 -17.37
N THR A 324 -10.11 28.74 -17.70
CA THR A 324 -8.66 28.59 -17.92
C THR A 324 -7.95 28.11 -16.65
N ASP A 325 -8.17 28.80 -15.53
CA ASP A 325 -7.57 28.47 -14.23
C ASP A 325 -8.03 27.08 -13.75
N ALA A 326 -9.32 26.76 -13.95
CA ALA A 326 -9.89 25.45 -13.61
C ALA A 326 -9.19 24.32 -14.37
N LYS A 327 -9.01 24.47 -15.70
CA LYS A 327 -8.31 23.48 -16.53
C LYS A 327 -6.86 23.31 -16.10
N GLU A 328 -6.17 24.40 -15.76
CA GLU A 328 -4.79 24.35 -15.29
C GLU A 328 -4.66 23.54 -13.99
N MET A 329 -5.48 23.85 -12.98
CA MET A 329 -5.44 23.15 -11.69
C MET A 329 -5.83 21.68 -11.81
N LEU A 330 -6.88 21.36 -12.58
CA LEU A 330 -7.32 19.97 -12.77
C LEU A 330 -6.31 19.14 -13.59
N ALA A 331 -5.70 19.73 -14.62
CA ALA A 331 -4.63 19.06 -15.37
C ALA A 331 -3.40 18.79 -14.48
N PHE A 332 -3.08 19.74 -13.60
CA PHE A 332 -2.02 19.58 -12.63
C PHE A 332 -2.35 18.49 -11.58
N ALA A 333 -3.59 18.47 -11.08
CA ALA A 333 -4.08 17.41 -10.20
C ALA A 333 -3.92 16.04 -10.88
N LEU A 334 -4.36 15.89 -12.14
CA LEU A 334 -4.29 14.63 -12.88
C LEU A 334 -2.85 14.13 -13.11
N LYS A 335 -1.89 15.06 -13.27
CA LYS A 335 -0.47 14.74 -13.43
C LYS A 335 0.12 14.13 -12.16
N HIS A 336 -0.31 14.62 -11.00
CA HIS A 336 0.22 14.23 -9.69
C HIS A 336 -0.65 13.19 -8.97
N GLU A 337 -1.85 12.92 -9.49
CA GLU A 337 -2.73 11.89 -8.97
C GLU A 337 -2.33 10.51 -9.47
N THR A 338 -2.04 9.60 -8.55
CA THR A 338 -1.66 8.22 -8.86
C THR A 338 -2.83 7.24 -8.68
N HIS A 339 -3.88 7.64 -7.98
CA HIS A 339 -5.03 6.79 -7.68
C HIS A 339 -6.04 6.77 -8.83
N THR A 340 -6.38 5.58 -9.33
CA THR A 340 -7.27 5.41 -10.50
C THR A 340 -8.62 6.11 -10.36
N ASP A 341 -9.28 5.96 -9.21
CA ASP A 341 -10.62 6.54 -8.99
C ASP A 341 -10.58 8.07 -8.97
N SER A 342 -9.59 8.65 -8.27
CA SER A 342 -9.37 10.09 -8.24
C SER A 342 -8.97 10.63 -9.62
N ARG A 343 -8.13 9.91 -10.38
CA ARG A 343 -7.80 10.26 -11.78
C ARG A 343 -9.07 10.29 -12.64
N GLN A 344 -9.97 9.33 -12.48
CA GLN A 344 -11.25 9.32 -13.20
C GLN A 344 -12.13 10.50 -12.80
N ALA A 345 -12.22 10.83 -11.50
CA ALA A 345 -12.97 11.98 -11.02
C ALA A 345 -12.44 13.30 -11.62
N ILE A 346 -11.11 13.50 -11.59
CA ILE A 346 -10.45 14.67 -12.19
C ILE A 346 -10.68 14.72 -13.71
N THR A 347 -10.61 13.57 -14.39
CA THR A 347 -10.85 13.49 -15.85
C THR A 347 -12.28 13.91 -16.18
N ARG A 348 -13.29 13.43 -15.44
CA ARG A 348 -14.68 13.85 -15.61
C ARG A 348 -14.87 15.35 -15.33
N ALA A 349 -14.14 15.90 -14.36
CA ALA A 349 -14.17 17.34 -14.09
C ALA A 349 -13.60 18.15 -15.27
N LEU A 350 -12.52 17.69 -15.90
CA LEU A 350 -11.94 18.31 -17.10
C LEU A 350 -12.87 18.23 -18.32
N GLU A 351 -13.55 17.09 -18.52
CA GLU A 351 -14.50 16.90 -19.64
C GLU A 351 -15.68 17.87 -19.56
N LYS A 352 -16.16 18.19 -18.36
CA LYS A 352 -17.24 19.18 -18.15
C LYS A 352 -16.87 20.61 -18.51
N LEU A 353 -15.58 20.90 -18.71
CA LEU A 353 -15.07 22.24 -19.06
C LEU A 353 -14.77 22.39 -20.56
N GLN A 354 -15.04 21.36 -21.37
CA GLN A 354 -15.00 21.40 -22.84
C GLN A 354 -16.31 21.97 -23.37
#